data_AF-A0A8X6HZZ0-F1
#
_entry.id   AF-A0A8X6HZZ0-F1
#
_cell.length_a   1.000
_cell.length_b   1.000
_cell.length_c   1.000
_cell.angle_alpha   90.00
_cell.angle_beta   90.00
_cell.angle_gamma   90.00
#
_symmetry.space_group_name_H-M   'P 1'
#
loop_
_entity.id
_entity.type
_entity.pdbx_description
1 polymer ?
#
loop_
_entity_poly.entity_id
_entity_poly.type
_entity_poly.pdbx_seq_one_letter_code
_entity_poly.pdbx_strand_id
1 'polypeptide(L)'
;MDFKTPYYSNLNDPLSTRKTSENCRNILVSLMKEINVNSKLQNEILYFVDSSKTLPYIPKEQIKSEQDNQEPIPIKTHLTLPSRPIQRLRSKIIESGLYERERYRPNPSKTRPPKEKERLQNMMAFGQDFDVEAIEKPKKEIELPMEMNPSDLFDEILNEIKERRDFLEEMTQLGLRKKYLPEVQCQISVRLKELEKLDKEKAQVAYLIYGL
;
A
#
# COMPACT_ATOMS: atom_id res chain seq x y z
N MET A 1 -6.01 49.65 -20.49
CA MET A 1 -5.79 48.74 -21.63
C MET A 1 -6.56 47.49 -21.29
N ASP A 2 -7.83 47.47 -21.68
CA ASP A 2 -8.80 46.46 -21.26
C ASP A 2 -8.83 45.35 -22.30
N PHE A 3 -8.16 44.23 -22.01
CA PHE A 3 -8.18 43.06 -22.87
C PHE A 3 -9.48 42.27 -22.64
N LYS A 4 -10.57 42.71 -23.30
CA LYS A 4 -11.73 41.84 -23.53
C LYS A 4 -11.34 40.78 -24.56
N THR A 5 -11.03 39.57 -24.11
CA THR A 5 -11.03 38.39 -24.99
C THR A 5 -12.47 38.07 -25.36
N PRO A 6 -12.86 38.04 -26.64
CA PRO A 6 -14.21 37.63 -27.01
C PRO A 6 -14.30 36.12 -26.84
N TYR A 7 -15.01 35.68 -25.82
CA TYR A 7 -15.59 34.34 -25.79
C TYR A 7 -16.60 34.27 -26.93
N TYR A 8 -16.21 33.66 -28.05
CA TYR A 8 -17.15 33.18 -29.05
C TYR A 8 -17.81 31.90 -28.51
N SER A 9 -18.87 32.06 -27.72
CA SER A 9 -19.85 30.99 -27.53
C SER A 9 -20.71 30.90 -28.79
N ASN A 10 -20.29 30.08 -29.76
CA ASN A 10 -21.18 29.65 -30.83
C ASN A 10 -22.19 28.66 -30.24
N LEU A 11 -23.21 29.22 -29.59
CA LEU A 11 -24.45 28.54 -29.23
C LEU A 11 -25.32 28.47 -30.49
N ASN A 12 -24.96 27.60 -31.44
CA ASN A 12 -25.84 27.11 -32.52
C ASN A 12 -25.15 26.08 -33.44
N ASP A 13 -24.34 25.16 -32.90
CA ASP A 13 -24.02 23.93 -33.63
C ASP A 13 -25.07 22.87 -33.28
N PRO A 14 -25.90 22.41 -34.23
CA PRO A 14 -26.83 21.33 -33.97
C PRO A 14 -26.02 20.10 -33.62
N LEU A 15 -26.21 19.61 -32.39
CA LEU A 15 -25.71 18.35 -31.84
C LEU A 15 -25.19 17.43 -32.94
N SER A 16 -23.89 17.48 -33.17
CA SER A 16 -23.22 16.66 -34.15
C SER A 16 -23.32 15.23 -33.65
N THR A 17 -24.34 14.51 -34.10
CA THR A 17 -24.56 13.07 -33.88
C THR A 17 -23.51 12.28 -34.66
N ARG A 18 -22.22 12.55 -34.39
CA ARG A 18 -21.11 11.78 -34.94
C ARG A 18 -21.08 10.47 -34.19
N LYS A 19 -21.76 9.47 -34.75
CA LYS A 19 -21.54 8.07 -34.36
C LYS A 19 -20.05 7.77 -34.48
N THR A 20 -19.54 6.94 -33.58
CA THR A 20 -18.14 6.57 -33.62
C THR A 20 -17.79 5.79 -34.89
N SER A 21 -16.56 5.98 -35.38
CA SER A 21 -16.10 5.23 -36.56
C SER A 21 -16.06 3.74 -36.23
N GLU A 22 -16.42 2.90 -37.20
CA GLU A 22 -16.45 1.44 -37.01
C GLU A 22 -15.08 0.90 -36.55
N ASN A 23 -13.99 1.46 -37.07
CA ASN A 23 -12.64 1.12 -36.65
C ASN A 23 -12.39 1.41 -35.16
N CYS A 24 -12.80 2.58 -34.67
CA CYS A 24 -12.67 2.94 -33.25
C CYS A 24 -13.50 2.01 -32.36
N ARG A 25 -14.72 1.68 -32.80
CA ARG A 25 -15.60 0.74 -32.08
C ARG A 25 -14.99 -0.65 -31.98
N ASN A 26 -14.38 -1.16 -33.05
CA ASN A 26 -13.74 -2.47 -33.06
C ASN A 26 -12.53 -2.54 -32.12
N ILE A 27 -11.72 -1.48 -32.09
CA ILE A 27 -10.58 -1.37 -31.15
C ILE A 27 -11.07 -1.41 -29.70
N LEU A 28 -12.11 -0.63 -29.37
CA LEU A 28 -12.70 -0.60 -28.02
C LEU A 28 -13.23 -1.98 -27.60
N VAL A 29 -13.94 -2.68 -28.49
CA VAL A 29 -14.46 -4.03 -28.22
C VAL A 29 -13.31 -5.03 -27.99
N SER A 30 -12.23 -4.94 -28.75
CA SER A 30 -11.04 -5.79 -28.57
C SER A 30 -10.40 -5.58 -27.20
N LEU A 31 -10.20 -4.32 -26.79
CA LEU A 31 -9.61 -3.98 -25.50
C LEU A 31 -10.49 -4.42 -24.32
N MET A 32 -11.81 -4.23 -24.43
CA MET A 32 -12.76 -4.68 -23.41
C MET A 32 -12.76 -6.20 -23.23
N LYS A 33 -12.58 -6.94 -24.33
CA LYS A 33 -12.48 -8.40 -24.30
C LYS A 33 -11.16 -8.85 -23.67
N GLU A 34 -10.05 -8.18 -23.97
CA GLU A 34 -8.74 -8.46 -23.38
C GLU A 34 -8.73 -8.21 -21.86
N ILE A 35 -9.40 -7.15 -21.40
CA ILE A 35 -9.52 -6.80 -19.97
C ILE A 35 -10.62 -7.62 -19.25
N ASN A 36 -11.32 -8.52 -19.96
CA ASN A 36 -12.45 -9.29 -19.43
C ASN A 36 -13.58 -8.43 -18.80
N VAL A 37 -13.89 -7.30 -19.42
CA VAL A 37 -14.99 -6.41 -18.97
C VAL A 37 -16.33 -7.13 -19.09
N ASN A 38 -17.20 -7.03 -18.08
CA ASN A 38 -18.55 -7.62 -18.11
C ASN A 38 -19.38 -7.09 -19.30
N SER A 39 -20.11 -7.94 -20.01
CA SER A 39 -20.94 -7.59 -21.19
C SER A 39 -21.91 -6.43 -20.94
N LYS A 40 -22.48 -6.34 -19.73
CA LYS A 40 -23.35 -5.23 -19.34
C LYS A 40 -22.60 -3.89 -19.36
N LEU A 41 -21.37 -3.88 -18.84
CA LEU A 41 -20.50 -2.70 -18.81
C LEU A 41 -19.96 -2.38 -20.21
N GLN A 42 -19.68 -3.38 -21.05
CA GLN A 42 -19.29 -3.16 -22.44
C GLN A 42 -20.39 -2.39 -23.22
N ASN A 43 -21.64 -2.81 -23.08
CA ASN A 43 -22.79 -2.15 -23.71
C ASN A 43 -22.96 -0.71 -23.21
N GLU A 44 -22.74 -0.49 -21.92
CA GLU A 44 -22.80 0.84 -21.30
C GLU A 44 -21.69 1.77 -21.84
N ILE A 45 -20.44 1.31 -21.92
CA ILE A 45 -19.34 2.10 -22.47
C ILE A 45 -19.61 2.47 -23.94
N LEU A 46 -20.06 1.51 -24.76
CA LEU A 46 -20.40 1.78 -26.17
C LEU A 46 -21.54 2.79 -26.30
N TYR A 47 -22.54 2.74 -25.43
CA TYR A 47 -23.62 3.73 -25.38
C TYR A 47 -23.11 5.14 -25.06
N PHE A 48 -22.18 5.30 -24.10
CA PHE A 48 -21.60 6.60 -23.78
C PHE A 48 -20.75 7.18 -24.92
N VAL A 49 -19.98 6.30 -25.55
CA VAL A 49 -19.11 6.63 -26.69
C VAL A 49 -19.94 7.14 -27.89
N ASP A 50 -21.09 6.53 -28.18
CA ASP A 50 -21.98 6.96 -29.27
C ASP A 50 -22.86 8.17 -28.92
N SER A 51 -23.20 8.36 -27.65
CA SER A 51 -24.08 9.45 -27.20
C SER A 51 -23.34 10.76 -26.88
N SER A 52 -22.00 10.79 -27.00
CA SER A 52 -21.15 11.94 -26.64
C SER A 52 -21.41 12.49 -25.23
N LYS A 53 -21.91 11.64 -24.32
CA LYS A 53 -22.13 11.97 -22.91
C LYS A 53 -20.86 11.65 -22.12
N THR A 54 -20.60 12.40 -21.05
CA THR A 54 -19.50 12.07 -20.13
C THR A 54 -19.76 10.74 -19.45
N LEU A 55 -18.71 9.94 -19.23
CA LEU A 55 -18.81 8.71 -18.45
C LEU A 55 -19.39 9.00 -17.05
N PRO A 56 -20.16 8.07 -16.46
CA PRO A 56 -20.69 8.25 -15.12
C PRO A 56 -19.52 8.47 -14.16
N TYR A 57 -19.66 9.46 -13.29
CA TYR A 57 -18.68 9.68 -12.23
C TYR A 57 -18.70 8.46 -11.31
N ILE A 58 -17.68 7.61 -11.44
CA ILE A 58 -17.37 6.60 -10.45
C ILE A 58 -16.56 7.34 -9.40
N PRO A 59 -17.09 7.56 -8.18
CA PRO A 59 -16.26 8.03 -7.08
C PRO A 59 -15.05 7.12 -7.04
N LYS A 60 -13.83 7.67 -6.93
CA LYS A 60 -12.66 6.83 -6.66
C LYS A 60 -12.96 6.12 -5.34
N GLU A 61 -13.50 4.91 -5.42
CA GLU A 61 -13.48 3.99 -4.31
C GLU A 61 -12.03 4.00 -3.89
N GLN A 62 -11.81 4.40 -2.64
CA GLN A 62 -10.50 4.33 -2.03
C GLN A 62 -10.10 2.88 -2.19
N ILE A 63 -9.24 2.61 -3.18
CA ILE A 63 -8.47 1.39 -3.23
C ILE A 63 -7.67 1.48 -1.94
N LYS A 64 -8.21 0.91 -0.87
CA LYS A 64 -7.48 0.61 0.34
C LYS A 64 -6.45 -0.41 -0.13
N SER A 65 -5.31 0.10 -0.58
CA SER A 65 -4.15 -0.75 -0.76
C SER A 65 -3.96 -1.51 0.54
N GLU A 66 -3.61 -2.79 0.48
CA GLU A 66 -3.26 -3.62 1.64
C GLU A 66 -2.11 -3.02 2.49
N GLN A 67 -1.53 -1.89 2.05
CA GLN A 67 -0.61 -1.05 2.80
C GLN A 67 -1.26 -0.23 3.93
N ASP A 68 -2.60 -0.16 4.02
CA ASP A 68 -3.30 0.58 5.08
C ASP A 68 -3.31 -0.15 6.44
N ASN A 69 -2.74 -1.36 6.53
CA ASN A 69 -2.54 -2.10 7.79
C ASN A 69 -1.16 -1.90 8.41
N GLN A 70 -0.29 -1.09 7.80
CA GLN A 70 0.84 -0.56 8.56
C GLN A 70 0.28 0.51 9.48
N GLU A 71 0.51 0.40 10.79
CA GLU A 71 0.45 1.57 11.67
C GLU A 71 1.06 2.73 10.89
N PRO A 72 0.40 3.89 10.79
CA PRO A 72 0.92 4.98 10.00
C PRO A 72 2.34 5.18 10.48
N ILE A 73 3.32 4.84 9.61
CA ILE A 73 4.70 5.24 9.80
C ILE A 73 4.55 6.69 10.23
N PRO A 74 5.07 7.13 11.38
CA PRO A 74 4.93 8.51 11.78
C PRO A 74 5.58 9.32 10.66
N ILE A 75 4.76 9.77 9.71
CA ILE A 75 5.10 10.75 8.70
C ILE A 75 5.41 11.89 9.62
N LYS A 76 6.71 12.09 9.87
CA LYS A 76 7.22 13.17 10.72
C LYS A 76 6.39 14.36 10.31
N THR A 77 5.50 14.74 11.23
CA THR A 77 4.38 15.66 10.98
C THR A 77 4.87 16.71 10.01
N HIS A 78 4.24 16.82 8.83
CA HIS A 78 4.59 17.88 7.87
C HIS A 78 4.79 19.14 8.69
N LEU A 79 6.04 19.58 8.82
CA LEU A 79 6.40 20.67 9.70
C LEU A 79 5.53 21.84 9.26
N THR A 80 4.56 22.22 10.08
CA THR A 80 3.67 23.33 9.76
C THR A 80 4.55 24.56 9.71
N LEU A 81 4.83 25.01 8.48
CA LEU A 81 5.63 26.22 8.30
C LEU A 81 4.86 27.37 8.96
N PRO A 82 5.56 28.28 9.65
CA PRO A 82 4.90 29.41 10.26
C PRO A 82 4.17 30.21 9.18
N SER A 83 2.96 30.66 9.50
CA SER A 83 2.09 31.44 8.58
C SER A 83 2.76 32.74 8.09
N ARG A 84 3.79 33.22 8.80
CA ARG A 84 4.62 34.36 8.43
C ARG A 84 6.10 33.98 8.47
N PRO A 85 6.96 34.58 7.63
CA PRO A 85 8.40 34.38 7.74
C PRO A 85 8.90 34.93 9.08
N ILE A 86 9.58 34.09 9.86
CA ILE A 86 10.14 34.43 11.17
C ILE A 86 11.66 34.27 11.12
N GLN A 87 12.40 35.23 11.67
CA GLN A 87 13.83 35.09 11.88
C GLN A 87 14.11 34.17 13.07
N ARG A 88 14.98 33.18 12.90
CA ARG A 88 15.40 32.27 13.98
C ARG A 88 16.61 32.85 14.71
N LEU A 89 16.66 32.65 16.03
CA LEU A 89 17.84 32.99 16.84
C LEU A 89 19.04 32.11 16.47
N ARG A 90 20.25 32.67 16.56
CA ARG A 90 21.51 31.96 16.25
C ARG A 90 21.65 30.64 17.01
N SER A 91 21.35 30.62 18.31
CA SER A 91 21.42 29.40 19.15
C SER A 91 20.54 28.29 18.59
N LYS A 92 19.29 28.62 18.22
CA LYS A 92 18.31 27.68 17.68
C LYS A 92 18.70 27.11 16.32
N ILE A 93 19.42 27.89 15.50
CA ILE A 93 19.96 27.41 14.22
C ILE A 93 21.09 26.41 14.46
N ILE A 94 21.97 26.68 15.42
CA ILE A 94 23.07 25.78 15.80
C ILE A 94 22.52 24.47 16.39
N GLU A 95 21.59 24.56 17.35
CA GLU A 95 20.94 23.39 17.98
C GLU A 95 20.23 22.47 16.96
N SER A 96 19.65 23.05 15.90
CA SER A 96 18.97 22.28 14.86
C SER A 96 19.91 21.52 13.91
N GLY A 97 21.24 21.71 14.02
CA GLY A 97 22.23 21.13 13.10
C GLY A 97 22.29 21.77 11.71
N LEU A 98 21.36 22.68 11.40
CA LEU A 98 21.28 23.38 10.10
C LEU A 98 22.42 24.38 9.85
N TYR A 99 23.16 24.78 10.90
CA TYR A 99 24.30 25.67 10.75
C TYR A 99 25.51 24.97 10.11
N GLU A 100 25.62 23.66 10.27
CA GLU A 100 26.73 22.89 9.72
C GLU A 100 26.57 22.74 8.21
N ARG A 101 27.66 22.96 7.47
CA ARG A 101 27.65 22.77 6.02
C ARG A 101 27.58 21.28 5.72
N GLU A 102 26.59 20.87 4.93
CA GLU A 102 26.52 19.50 4.43
C GLU A 102 27.83 19.12 3.74
N ARG A 103 28.37 17.96 4.11
CA ARG A 103 29.53 17.41 3.41
C ARG A 103 29.09 17.05 2.00
N TYR A 104 29.86 17.48 1.00
CA TYR A 104 29.59 17.15 -0.39
C TYR A 104 29.44 15.62 -0.56
N ARG A 105 28.28 15.20 -1.06
CA ARG A 105 28.04 13.83 -1.51
C ARG A 105 27.76 13.88 -3.01
N PRO A 106 28.55 13.21 -3.85
CA PRO A 106 28.27 13.18 -5.28
C PRO A 106 26.90 12.52 -5.51
N ASN A 107 26.11 13.07 -6.43
CA ASN A 107 24.87 12.44 -6.87
C ASN A 107 25.18 11.05 -7.45
N PRO A 108 24.30 10.05 -7.26
CA PRO A 108 24.46 8.76 -7.92
C PRO A 108 24.57 8.98 -9.44
N SER A 109 25.71 8.61 -10.02
CA SER A 109 25.97 8.85 -11.43
C SER A 109 25.04 7.99 -12.28
N LYS A 110 24.23 8.61 -13.15
CA LYS A 110 23.41 7.90 -14.15
C LYS A 110 24.24 7.10 -15.15
N THR A 111 25.52 7.45 -15.29
CA THR A 111 26.46 6.89 -16.27
C THR A 111 27.10 5.58 -15.85
N ARG A 112 27.01 5.18 -14.57
CA ARG A 112 27.56 3.88 -14.13
C ARG A 112 26.48 2.81 -14.29
N PRO A 113 26.58 1.92 -15.29
CA PRO A 113 25.63 0.83 -15.40
C PRO A 113 25.72 -0.03 -14.14
N PRO A 114 24.59 -0.58 -13.65
CA PRO A 114 24.60 -1.44 -12.46
C PRO A 114 25.60 -2.61 -12.60
N LYS A 115 25.83 -3.09 -13.83
CA LYS A 115 26.81 -4.11 -14.17
C LYS A 115 28.26 -3.72 -13.83
N GLU A 116 28.67 -2.47 -14.07
CA GLU A 116 30.04 -2.04 -13.76
C GLU A 116 30.28 -1.95 -12.24
N LYS A 117 29.23 -1.60 -11.49
CA LYS A 117 29.29 -1.61 -10.02
C LYS A 117 29.48 -3.04 -9.49
N GLU A 118 28.75 -3.99 -10.05
CA GLU A 118 28.84 -5.41 -9.70
C GLU A 118 30.20 -6.00 -10.05
N ARG A 119 30.67 -5.77 -11.28
CA ARG A 119 32.02 -6.13 -11.74
C ARG A 119 33.12 -5.63 -10.80
N LEU A 120 33.07 -4.35 -10.44
CA LEU A 120 34.05 -3.76 -9.51
C LEU A 120 33.94 -4.35 -8.10
N GLN A 121 32.73 -4.65 -7.62
CA GLN A 121 32.54 -5.33 -6.34
C GLN A 121 33.17 -6.73 -6.34
N ASN A 122 32.93 -7.50 -7.41
CA ASN A 122 33.49 -8.84 -7.56
C ASN A 122 35.01 -8.79 -7.63
N MET A 123 35.55 -7.87 -8.42
CA MET A 123 37.00 -7.68 -8.55
C MET A 123 37.65 -7.25 -7.23
N MET A 124 37.02 -6.40 -6.42
CA MET A 124 37.56 -6.00 -5.11
C MET A 124 37.47 -7.12 -4.07
N ALA A 125 36.39 -7.89 -4.07
CA ALA A 125 36.17 -8.94 -3.08
C ALA A 125 36.95 -10.22 -3.39
N PHE A 126 37.00 -10.63 -4.65
CA PHE A 126 37.51 -11.93 -5.09
C PHE A 126 38.72 -11.84 -6.02
N GLY A 127 39.14 -10.63 -6.42
CA GLY A 127 40.27 -10.42 -7.33
C GLY A 127 39.98 -10.74 -8.80
N GLN A 128 38.77 -11.21 -9.12
CA GLN A 128 38.32 -11.52 -10.48
C GLN A 128 36.83 -11.23 -10.64
N ASP A 129 36.40 -11.01 -11.87
CA ASP A 129 35.00 -10.75 -12.21
C ASP A 129 34.27 -12.07 -12.51
N PHE A 130 33.04 -12.20 -12.01
CA PHE A 130 32.19 -13.35 -12.27
C PHE A 130 30.77 -12.87 -12.56
N ASP A 131 30.11 -13.44 -13.58
CA ASP A 131 28.70 -13.18 -13.85
C ASP A 131 27.84 -13.90 -12.80
N VAL A 132 27.35 -13.16 -11.80
CA VAL A 132 26.48 -13.67 -10.73
C VAL A 132 25.11 -14.12 -11.27
N GLU A 133 24.80 -13.85 -12.54
CA GLU A 133 23.59 -14.33 -13.22
C GLU A 133 23.48 -15.89 -13.22
N ALA A 134 24.57 -16.62 -12.98
CA ALA A 134 24.58 -18.09 -12.88
C ALA A 134 24.71 -18.65 -11.45
N ILE A 135 24.99 -17.81 -10.46
CA ILE A 135 25.06 -18.25 -9.06
C ILE A 135 23.69 -17.95 -8.48
N GLU A 136 22.84 -18.97 -8.42
CA GLU A 136 21.70 -18.96 -7.52
C GLU A 136 22.20 -18.39 -6.21
N LYS A 137 21.77 -17.18 -5.85
CA LYS A 137 22.09 -16.61 -4.54
C LYS A 137 21.76 -17.74 -3.58
N PRO A 138 22.72 -18.26 -2.78
CA PRO A 138 22.34 -19.20 -1.75
C PRO A 138 21.26 -18.44 -1.00
N LYS A 139 20.02 -18.94 -1.08
CA LYS A 139 18.97 -18.47 -0.19
C LYS A 139 19.68 -18.57 1.13
N LYS A 140 19.91 -17.42 1.79
CA LYS A 140 20.31 -17.46 3.19
C LYS A 140 19.33 -18.46 3.76
N GLU A 141 19.82 -19.62 4.18
CA GLU A 141 19.09 -20.47 5.07
C GLU A 141 18.80 -19.52 6.21
N ILE A 142 17.59 -18.96 6.17
CA ILE A 142 16.98 -18.40 7.36
C ILE A 142 17.05 -19.63 8.25
N GLU A 143 17.95 -19.58 9.23
CA GLU A 143 18.02 -20.58 10.28
C GLU A 143 16.57 -20.80 10.67
N LEU A 144 16.01 -21.95 10.27
CA LEU A 144 14.64 -22.30 10.58
C LEU A 144 14.57 -22.13 12.09
N PRO A 145 13.69 -21.25 12.63
CA PRO A 145 13.51 -21.18 14.06
C PRO A 145 13.29 -22.62 14.53
N MET A 146 14.16 -23.04 15.44
CA MET A 146 14.18 -24.32 16.15
C MET A 146 12.79 -24.96 16.08
N GLU A 147 12.64 -26.11 15.38
CA GLU A 147 11.34 -26.73 15.12
C GLU A 147 10.53 -26.79 16.43
N MET A 148 9.63 -25.82 16.61
CA MET A 148 8.81 -25.77 17.81
C MET A 148 7.84 -26.95 17.73
N ASN A 149 7.75 -27.71 18.82
CA ASN A 149 6.81 -28.82 18.83
C ASN A 149 5.39 -28.27 18.61
N PRO A 150 4.53 -28.99 17.87
CA PRO A 150 3.17 -28.54 17.60
C PRO A 150 2.36 -28.33 18.89
N SER A 151 2.74 -29.00 19.99
CA SER A 151 2.15 -28.78 21.32
C SER A 151 2.54 -27.42 21.90
N ASP A 152 3.80 -27.00 21.77
CA ASP A 152 4.28 -25.72 22.28
C ASP A 152 3.64 -24.55 21.51
N LEU A 153 3.46 -24.71 20.19
CA LEU A 153 2.74 -23.76 19.34
C LEU A 153 1.26 -23.62 19.73
N PHE A 154 0.61 -24.73 20.10
CA PHE A 154 -0.79 -24.71 20.53
C PHE A 154 -0.97 -23.90 21.81
N ASP A 155 -0.09 -24.12 22.79
CA ASP A 155 -0.12 -23.42 24.08
C ASP A 155 0.21 -21.92 23.92
N GLU A 156 1.12 -21.57 23.00
CA GLU A 156 1.42 -20.19 22.65
C GLU A 156 0.20 -19.46 22.07
N ILE A 157 -0.47 -20.04 21.07
CA ILE A 157 -1.66 -19.44 20.46
C ILE A 157 -2.81 -19.31 21.48
N LEU A 158 -2.95 -20.28 22.39
CA LEU A 158 -3.91 -20.17 23.50
C LEU A 158 -3.58 -19.00 24.44
N ASN A 159 -2.30 -18.79 24.77
CA ASN A 159 -1.87 -17.65 25.55
C ASN A 159 -2.15 -16.33 24.84
N GLU A 160 -1.89 -16.24 23.53
CA GLU A 160 -2.21 -15.03 22.76
C GLU A 160 -3.71 -14.72 22.81
N ILE A 161 -4.59 -15.72 22.66
CA ILE A 161 -6.06 -15.52 22.77
C ILE A 161 -6.43 -14.95 24.15
N LYS A 162 -5.83 -15.50 25.21
CA LYS A 162 -6.06 -15.03 26.58
C LYS A 162 -5.60 -13.59 26.76
N GLU A 163 -4.38 -13.25 26.32
CA GLU A 163 -3.84 -11.89 26.38
C GLU A 163 -4.73 -10.88 25.64
N ARG A 164 -5.27 -11.24 24.47
CA ARG A 164 -6.19 -10.36 23.73
C ARG A 164 -7.49 -10.13 24.48
N ARG A 165 -8.00 -11.15 25.19
CA ARG A 165 -9.20 -11.04 26.01
C ARG A 165 -8.96 -10.17 27.25
N ASP A 166 -7.84 -10.37 27.92
CA ASP A 166 -7.42 -9.60 29.09
C ASP A 166 -7.18 -8.12 28.69
N PHE A 167 -6.51 -7.87 27.56
CA PHE A 167 -6.38 -6.54 26.98
C PHE A 167 -7.73 -5.87 26.71
N LEU A 168 -8.69 -6.62 26.15
CA LEU A 168 -10.02 -6.06 25.91
C LEU A 168 -10.69 -5.68 27.23
N GLU A 169 -10.55 -6.50 28.27
CA GLU A 169 -11.07 -6.23 29.61
C GLU A 169 -10.43 -4.96 30.22
N GLU A 170 -9.11 -4.82 30.14
CA GLU A 170 -8.41 -3.58 30.54
C GLU A 170 -8.93 -2.36 29.79
N MET A 171 -9.07 -2.45 28.46
CA MET A 171 -9.64 -1.37 27.65
C MET A 171 -11.11 -1.11 27.97
N THR A 172 -11.86 -2.11 28.46
CA THR A 172 -13.25 -1.88 28.90
C THR A 172 -13.30 -1.08 30.19
N GLN A 173 -12.40 -1.33 31.14
CA GLN A 173 -12.29 -0.57 32.39
C GLN A 173 -11.91 0.89 32.12
N LEU A 174 -11.12 1.14 31.07
CA LEU A 174 -10.79 2.49 30.59
C LEU A 174 -11.90 3.14 29.74
N GLY A 175 -13.03 2.45 29.52
CA GLY A 175 -14.15 2.95 28.69
C GLY A 175 -13.88 2.93 27.18
N LEU A 176 -12.79 2.31 26.73
CA LEU A 176 -12.35 2.24 25.34
C LEU A 176 -12.83 0.97 24.61
N ARG A 177 -13.71 0.17 25.22
CA ARG A 177 -14.23 -1.10 24.65
C ARG A 177 -14.66 -0.96 23.19
N LYS A 178 -15.46 0.06 22.86
CA LYS A 178 -16.02 0.24 21.50
C LYS A 178 -14.95 0.47 20.43
N LYS A 179 -13.79 1.03 20.82
CA LYS A 179 -12.68 1.30 19.90
C LYS A 179 -11.93 0.02 19.54
N TYR A 180 -11.66 -0.83 20.53
CA TYR A 180 -10.78 -2.00 20.37
C TYR A 180 -11.52 -3.32 20.14
N LEU A 181 -12.81 -3.42 20.49
CA LEU A 181 -13.59 -4.64 20.36
C LEU A 181 -13.55 -5.23 18.93
N PRO A 182 -13.76 -4.47 17.83
CA PRO A 182 -13.78 -5.05 16.49
C PRO A 182 -12.43 -5.65 16.08
N GLU A 183 -11.34 -4.98 16.46
CA GLU A 183 -9.98 -5.41 16.15
C GLU A 183 -9.61 -6.67 16.93
N VAL A 184 -9.89 -6.66 18.24
CA VAL A 184 -9.60 -7.80 19.13
C VAL A 184 -10.45 -9.02 18.76
N GLN A 185 -11.72 -8.85 18.40
CA GLN A 185 -12.56 -9.96 17.92
C GLN A 185 -12.00 -10.61 16.64
N CYS A 186 -11.51 -9.79 15.71
CA CYS A 186 -10.86 -10.29 14.50
C CYS A 186 -9.61 -11.11 14.86
N GLN A 187 -8.75 -10.58 15.74
CA GLN A 187 -7.54 -11.25 16.18
C GLN A 187 -7.85 -12.60 16.87
N ILE A 188 -8.79 -12.63 17.81
CA ILE A 188 -9.24 -13.86 18.48
C ILE A 188 -9.76 -14.87 17.45
N SER A 189 -10.54 -14.43 16.47
CA SER A 189 -11.07 -15.30 15.41
C SER A 189 -9.98 -15.90 14.51
N VAL A 190 -8.92 -15.13 14.22
CA VAL A 190 -7.76 -15.61 13.46
C VAL A 190 -7.02 -16.67 14.26
N ARG A 191 -6.74 -16.43 15.55
CA ARG A 191 -6.02 -17.37 16.42
C ARG A 191 -6.81 -18.65 16.69
N LEU A 192 -8.13 -18.57 16.85
CA LEU A 192 -8.99 -19.76 16.98
C LEU A 192 -8.96 -20.64 15.71
N LYS A 193 -8.89 -20.05 14.52
CA LYS A 193 -8.68 -20.79 13.27
C LYS A 193 -7.29 -21.41 13.16
N GLU A 194 -6.27 -20.78 13.74
CA GLU A 194 -4.92 -21.37 13.82
C GLU A 194 -4.92 -22.58 14.76
N LEU A 195 -5.57 -22.50 15.93
CA LEU A 195 -5.76 -23.66 16.81
C LEU A 195 -6.49 -24.81 16.11
N GLU A 196 -7.53 -24.52 15.33
CA GLU A 196 -8.30 -25.55 14.60
C GLU A 196 -7.45 -26.33 13.58
N LYS A 197 -6.42 -25.68 13.01
CA LYS A 197 -5.49 -26.34 12.09
C LYS A 197 -4.54 -27.30 12.81
N LEU A 198 -4.22 -27.03 14.08
CA LEU A 198 -3.35 -27.86 14.91
C LEU A 198 -4.13 -29.02 15.55
N ASP A 199 -5.22 -28.72 16.26
CA ASP A 199 -6.06 -29.69 16.95
C ASP A 199 -7.52 -29.23 16.99
N LYS A 200 -8.37 -29.94 16.24
CA LYS A 200 -9.80 -29.60 16.09
C LYS A 200 -10.61 -29.80 17.37
N GLU A 201 -10.28 -30.80 18.18
CA GLU A 201 -11.05 -31.10 19.39
C GLU A 201 -10.78 -30.07 20.47
N LYS A 202 -9.50 -29.76 20.69
CA LYS A 202 -9.12 -28.71 21.64
C LYS A 202 -9.53 -27.32 21.18
N ALA A 203 -9.49 -27.05 19.87
CA ALA A 203 -9.98 -25.78 19.32
C ALA A 203 -11.47 -25.58 19.58
N GLN A 204 -12.32 -26.62 19.48
CA GLN A 204 -13.75 -26.51 19.81
C GLN A 204 -13.99 -26.07 21.26
N VAL A 205 -13.20 -26.60 22.20
CA VAL A 205 -13.25 -26.16 23.60
C VAL A 205 -12.82 -24.69 23.71
N ALA A 206 -11.77 -24.28 23.00
CA ALA A 206 -11.34 -22.89 22.98
C ALA A 206 -12.41 -21.95 22.38
N TYR A 207 -13.12 -22.36 21.34
CA TYR A 207 -14.26 -21.60 20.78
C TYR A 207 -15.39 -21.40 21.80
N LEU A 208 -15.67 -22.40 22.65
CA LEU A 208 -16.71 -22.27 23.68
C LEU A 208 -16.30 -21.32 24.81
N ILE A 209 -15.01 -21.23 25.13
CA ILE A 209 -14.50 -20.42 26.24
C ILE A 209 -14.21 -18.99 25.79
N TYR A 210 -13.62 -18.83 24.61
CA TYR A 210 -13.07 -17.56 24.11
C TYR A 210 -13.80 -17.00 22.89
N GLY A 211 -14.74 -17.74 22.31
CA GLY A 211 -15.63 -17.22 21.29
C GLY A 211 -16.51 -16.10 21.87
N LEU A 212 -16.36 -14.90 21.31
CA LEU A 212 -17.11 -13.69 21.66
C LEU A 212 -18.29 -13.47 20.72
#